data_AF-C1LFE9-F1
#
_entry.id   AF-C1LFE9-F1
#
_cell.length_a   1.000
_cell.length_b   1.000
_cell.length_c   1.000
_cell.angle_alpha   90.00
_cell.angle_beta   90.00
_cell.angle_gamma   90.00
#
_symmetry.space_group_name_H-M   'P 1'
#
loop_
_entity.id
_entity.type
_entity.pdbx_description
1 polymer ?
#
loop_
_entity_poly.entity_id
_entity_poly.type
_entity_poly.pdbx_seq_one_letter_code
_entity_poly.pdbx_strand_id
1 'polypeptide(L)'
;MTFPQAVFFGDSLTQFGWTHEGGWLSILASIFVRKIDIVGRGYSGYNTRMCKPLFPILYPNKDSLMNCKFFTIFLGANDACATPQQHVPVEEYKSNLCWMIKYIHEK
;
A
#
# COMPACT_ATOMS: atom_id res chain seq x y z
N MET A 1 -15.04 20.64 -1.39
CA MET A 1 -15.42 19.36 -0.75
C MET A 1 -14.48 18.29 -1.28
N THR A 2 -13.83 17.53 -0.40
CA THR A 2 -13.01 16.36 -0.76
C THR A 2 -13.77 15.10 -0.34
N PHE A 3 -13.74 14.06 -1.17
CA PHE A 3 -14.26 12.76 -0.75
C PHE A 3 -13.28 12.09 0.23
N PRO A 4 -13.78 11.27 1.17
CA PRO A 4 -12.89 10.39 1.94
C PRO A 4 -12.15 9.44 1.00
N GLN A 5 -10.93 9.06 1.36
CA GLN A 5 -10.07 8.20 0.56
C GLN A 5 -9.84 6.86 1.23
N ALA A 6 -9.73 5.81 0.41
CA ALA A 6 -9.21 4.51 0.80
C ALA A 6 -7.90 4.27 0.03
N VAL A 7 -6.79 4.18 0.76
CA VAL A 7 -5.45 4.00 0.19
C VAL A 7 -5.08 2.52 0.24
N PHE A 8 -4.63 2.01 -0.90
CA PHE A 8 -4.18 0.63 -1.05
C PHE A 8 -2.70 0.64 -1.44
N PHE A 9 -1.83 0.34 -0.48
CA PHE A 9 -0.39 0.29 -0.67
C PHE A 9 0.08 -1.16 -0.75
N GLY A 10 0.96 -1.50 -1.69
CA GLY A 10 1.47 -2.86 -1.78
C GLY A 10 2.39 -3.11 -2.96
N ASP A 11 2.50 -4.38 -3.35
CA ASP A 11 3.36 -4.82 -4.44
C ASP A 11 2.61 -4.92 -5.78
N SER A 12 2.98 -5.88 -6.63
CA SER A 12 2.34 -6.15 -7.93
C SER A 12 0.86 -6.49 -7.80
N LEU A 13 0.45 -7.15 -6.71
CA LEU A 13 -0.96 -7.49 -6.45
C LEU A 13 -1.82 -6.22 -6.32
N THR A 14 -1.26 -5.17 -5.74
CA THR A 14 -1.90 -3.85 -5.65
C THR A 14 -1.73 -3.08 -6.97
N GLN A 15 -0.56 -3.12 -7.61
CA GLN A 15 -0.29 -2.37 -8.85
C GLN A 15 -1.23 -2.82 -9.98
N PHE A 16 -1.34 -4.14 -10.17
CA PHE A 16 -2.22 -4.73 -11.17
C PHE A 16 -3.69 -4.76 -10.75
N GLY A 17 -4.02 -4.30 -9.53
CA GLY A 17 -5.39 -4.03 -9.13
C GLY A 17 -6.09 -2.98 -10.02
N TRP A 18 -5.32 -2.17 -10.76
CA TRP A 18 -5.85 -1.22 -11.75
C TRP A 18 -5.86 -1.73 -13.19
N THR A 19 -5.57 -3.01 -13.44
CA THR A 19 -5.57 -3.52 -14.81
C THR A 19 -6.91 -3.24 -15.51
N HIS A 20 -6.83 -2.92 -16.80
CA HIS A 20 -7.99 -2.69 -17.67
C HIS A 20 -8.83 -3.96 -17.87
N GLU A 21 -8.28 -5.13 -17.55
CA GLU A 21 -8.93 -6.44 -17.63
C GLU A 21 -9.82 -6.76 -16.41
N GLY A 22 -10.23 -5.74 -15.64
CA GLY A 22 -11.09 -5.94 -14.46
C GLY A 22 -10.30 -6.14 -13.17
N GLY A 23 -9.27 -5.34 -12.95
CA GLY A 23 -8.53 -5.36 -11.69
C GLY A 23 -9.40 -5.02 -10.47
N TRP A 24 -9.06 -5.58 -9.31
CA TRP A 24 -9.88 -5.48 -8.11
C TRP A 24 -10.03 -4.03 -7.59
N LEU A 25 -9.03 -3.16 -7.77
CA LEU A 25 -9.16 -1.74 -7.43
C LEU A 25 -10.07 -1.01 -8.41
N SER A 26 -10.04 -1.35 -9.71
CA SER A 26 -10.97 -0.82 -10.71
C SER A 26 -12.41 -1.18 -10.39
N ILE A 27 -12.65 -2.43 -10.01
CA ILE A 27 -13.98 -2.92 -9.57
C ILE A 27 -14.41 -2.17 -8.31
N LEU A 28 -13.52 -2.05 -7.32
CA LEU A 28 -13.81 -1.34 -6.08
C LEU A 28 -14.17 0.14 -6.33
N ALA A 29 -13.41 0.81 -7.20
CA ALA A 29 -13.67 2.19 -7.58
C ALA A 29 -15.03 2.35 -8.26
N SER A 30 -15.42 1.40 -9.12
CA SER A 30 -16.75 1.37 -9.74
C SER A 30 -17.89 1.24 -8.71
N ILE A 31 -17.71 0.39 -7.70
CA ILE A 31 -18.70 0.18 -6.62
C ILE A 31 -18.85 1.44 -5.74
N PHE A 32 -17.75 2.15 -5.49
CA PHE A 32 -17.70 3.30 -4.59
C PHE A 32 -17.76 4.67 -5.30
N VAL A 33 -18.19 4.70 -6.57
CA VAL A 33 -18.40 5.94 -7.34
C VAL A 33 -19.20 6.96 -6.52
N ARG A 34 -18.67 8.19 -6.44
CA ARG A 34 -19.25 9.33 -5.70
C ARG A 34 -19.42 9.09 -4.19
N LYS A 35 -18.67 8.15 -3.61
CA LYS A 35 -18.68 7.85 -2.17
C LYS A 35 -17.28 7.96 -1.56
N ILE A 36 -16.30 7.27 -2.13
CA ILE A 36 -14.93 7.18 -1.61
C ILE A 36 -13.97 7.19 -2.81
N ASP A 37 -12.88 7.96 -2.72
CA ASP A 37 -11.80 7.87 -3.69
C ASP A 37 -10.93 6.65 -3.39
N ILE A 38 -10.78 5.76 -4.39
CA ILE A 38 -9.89 4.59 -4.31
C ILE A 38 -8.51 4.99 -4.82
N VAL A 39 -7.49 4.90 -3.96
CA VAL A 39 -6.12 5.34 -4.27
C VAL A 39 -5.17 4.15 -4.22
N GLY A 40 -4.74 3.64 -5.38
CA GLY A 40 -3.71 2.59 -5.42
C GLY A 40 -2.28 3.15 -5.41
N ARG A 41 -1.41 2.47 -4.66
CA ARG A 41 0.04 2.69 -4.55
C ARG A 41 0.74 1.33 -4.57
N GLY A 42 0.71 0.69 -5.74
CA GLY A 42 1.34 -0.59 -5.98
C GLY A 42 2.72 -0.44 -6.61
N TYR A 43 3.68 -1.25 -6.15
CA TYR A 43 5.07 -1.25 -6.61
C TYR A 43 5.49 -2.67 -6.96
N SER A 44 5.30 -3.06 -8.23
CA SER A 44 5.59 -4.42 -8.69
C SER A 44 7.03 -4.83 -8.38
N GLY A 45 7.18 -6.00 -7.76
CA GLY A 45 8.48 -6.56 -7.37
C GLY A 45 9.03 -6.08 -6.01
N TYR A 46 8.39 -5.10 -5.37
CA TYR A 46 8.87 -4.56 -4.09
C TYR A 46 8.48 -5.46 -2.91
N ASN A 47 9.37 -5.56 -1.94
CA ASN A 47 9.16 -6.19 -0.64
C ASN A 47 9.07 -5.13 0.47
N THR A 48 8.84 -5.54 1.72
CA THR A 48 8.73 -4.58 2.84
C THR A 48 9.99 -3.76 3.06
N ARG A 49 11.19 -4.34 2.84
CA ARG A 49 12.48 -3.65 2.98
C ARG A 49 12.60 -2.48 2.01
N MET A 50 12.19 -2.68 0.75
CA MET A 50 12.22 -1.66 -0.30
C MET A 50 11.10 -0.62 -0.12
N CYS A 51 9.92 -1.02 0.37
CA CYS A 51 8.80 -0.11 0.56
C CYS A 51 8.96 0.80 1.79
N LYS A 52 9.61 0.34 2.86
CA LYS A 52 9.79 1.10 4.10
C LYS A 52 10.33 2.53 3.89
N PRO A 53 11.42 2.76 3.13
CA PRO A 53 11.94 4.12 2.89
C PRO A 53 11.02 4.99 2.02
N LEU A 54 9.99 4.44 1.37
CA LEU A 54 9.04 5.23 0.58
C LEU A 54 8.04 5.99 1.46
N PHE A 55 7.75 5.51 2.67
CA PHE A 55 6.73 6.10 3.54
C PHE A 55 7.01 7.59 3.87
N PRO A 56 8.25 7.99 4.23
CA PRO A 56 8.55 9.41 4.43
C PRO A 56 8.49 10.27 3.18
N ILE A 57 8.60 9.67 1.99
CA ILE A 57 8.53 10.38 0.71
C ILE A 57 7.08 10.58 0.29
N LEU A 58 6.26 9.53 0.43
CA LEU A 58 4.86 9.51 0.02
C LEU A 58 3.94 10.17 1.06
N TYR A 59 4.29 10.07 2.34
CA TYR A 59 3.49 10.55 3.47
C TYR A 59 4.32 11.39 4.45
N PRO A 60 4.95 12.49 4.00
CA PRO A 60 5.88 13.28 4.82
C PRO A 60 5.27 13.90 6.09
N ASN A 61 3.94 14.09 6.13
CA ASN A 61 3.21 14.77 7.22
C ASN A 61 1.73 14.33 7.28
N LYS A 62 1.00 14.78 8.33
CA LYS A 62 -0.45 14.55 8.53
C LYS A 62 -1.28 14.83 7.31
N ASP A 63 -0.95 15.92 6.62
CA ASP A 63 -1.75 16.42 5.51
C ASP A 63 -1.76 15.43 4.32
N SER A 64 -0.70 14.62 4.20
CA SER A 64 -0.55 13.60 3.16
C SER A 64 -1.63 12.51 3.22
N LEU A 65 -2.23 12.29 4.39
CA LEU A 65 -3.28 11.28 4.62
C LEU A 65 -4.53 11.90 5.26
N MET A 66 -4.70 13.23 5.22
CA MET A 66 -5.80 13.94 5.91
C MET A 66 -7.20 13.41 5.53
N ASN A 67 -7.39 13.05 4.24
CA ASN A 67 -8.66 12.51 3.75
C ASN A 67 -8.72 10.97 3.81
N CYS A 68 -7.63 10.29 4.16
CA CYS A 68 -7.57 8.83 4.25
C CYS A 68 -8.40 8.34 5.44
N LYS A 69 -9.42 7.52 5.16
CA LYS A 69 -10.24 6.85 6.18
C LYS A 69 -9.95 5.36 6.29
N PHE A 70 -9.21 4.81 5.32
CA PHE A 70 -8.81 3.43 5.28
C PHE A 70 -7.47 3.30 4.58
N PHE A 71 -6.54 2.55 5.16
CA PHE A 71 -5.21 2.31 4.60
C PHE A 71 -4.90 0.81 4.68
N THR A 72 -4.49 0.21 3.57
CA THR A 72 -3.99 -1.18 3.55
C THR A 72 -2.51 -1.21 3.23
N ILE A 73 -1.81 -2.14 3.88
CA ILE A 73 -0.46 -2.56 3.49
C ILE A 73 -0.58 -4.01 3.05
N PHE A 74 -0.53 -4.24 1.74
CA PHE A 74 -0.60 -5.58 1.16
C PHE A 74 0.76 -5.95 0.57
N LEU A 75 1.64 -6.43 1.46
CA LEU A 75 3.00 -6.85 1.17
C LEU A 75 3.26 -8.21 1.84
N GLY A 76 4.17 -8.98 1.25
CA GLY A 76 4.59 -10.27 1.78
C GLY A 76 4.82 -11.32 0.71
N ALA A 77 4.21 -11.19 -0.47
CA ALA A 77 4.40 -12.14 -1.56
C ALA A 77 5.87 -12.19 -2.00
N ASN A 78 6.50 -11.03 -2.18
CA ASN A 78 7.91 -10.93 -2.53
C ASN A 78 8.83 -11.27 -1.35
N ASP A 79 8.50 -10.81 -0.14
CA ASP A 79 9.24 -11.09 1.09
C ASP A 79 9.38 -12.60 1.36
N ALA A 80 8.29 -13.36 1.14
CA ALA A 80 8.23 -14.80 1.32
C ALA A 80 8.89 -15.60 0.18
N CYS A 81 9.39 -14.94 -0.87
CA CYS A 81 10.04 -15.63 -1.96
C CYS A 81 11.31 -16.36 -1.48
N ALA A 82 11.58 -17.54 -2.06
CA ALA A 82 12.80 -18.30 -1.78
C ALA A 82 14.04 -17.68 -2.44
N THR A 83 13.85 -16.79 -3.43
CA THR A 83 14.98 -16.17 -4.14
C THR A 83 15.56 -15.01 -3.32
N PRO A 84 16.90 -14.94 -3.15
CA PRO A 84 17.53 -13.93 -2.30
C PRO A 84 17.24 -12.47 -2.69
N GLN A 85 16.94 -12.22 -3.98
CA GLN A 85 16.71 -10.88 -4.52
C GLN A 85 15.49 -10.20 -3.89
N GLN A 86 14.45 -10.98 -3.59
CA GLN A 86 13.20 -10.46 -3.03
C GLN A 86 12.98 -10.89 -1.58
N HIS A 87 13.65 -11.97 -1.13
CA HIS A 87 13.48 -12.51 0.20
C HIS A 87 13.74 -11.47 1.31
N VAL A 88 12.84 -11.45 2.28
CA VAL A 88 12.98 -10.73 3.55
C VAL A 88 12.74 -11.71 4.69
N PRO A 89 13.70 -11.88 5.63
CA PRO A 89 13.51 -12.75 6.78
C PRO A 89 12.26 -12.35 7.58
N VAL A 90 11.53 -13.34 8.12
CA VAL A 90 10.24 -13.13 8.79
C VAL A 90 10.28 -12.07 9.91
N GLU A 91 11.37 -12.02 10.68
CA GLU A 91 11.54 -11.03 11.75
C GLU A 91 11.71 -9.61 11.20
N GLU A 92 12.42 -9.46 10.07
CA GLU A 92 12.56 -8.17 9.41
C GLU A 92 11.25 -7.75 8.74
N TYR A 93 10.55 -8.67 8.07
CA TYR A 93 9.22 -8.45 7.51
C TYR A 93 8.25 -7.90 8.57
N LYS A 94 8.18 -8.58 9.72
CA LYS A 94 7.35 -8.15 10.86
C LYS A 94 7.76 -6.78 11.38
N SER A 95 9.06 -6.55 11.59
CA SER A 95 9.58 -5.25 12.04
C SER A 95 9.25 -4.12 11.06
N ASN A 96 9.36 -4.37 9.75
CA ASN A 96 9.03 -3.40 8.72
C ASN A 96 7.54 -3.05 8.71
N LEU A 97 6.65 -4.04 8.79
CA LEU A 97 5.20 -3.78 8.89
C LEU A 97 4.83 -3.01 10.15
N CYS A 98 5.35 -3.43 11.32
CA CYS A 98 5.12 -2.71 12.58
C CYS A 98 5.57 -1.24 12.48
N TRP A 99 6.73 -1.00 11.86
CA TRP A 99 7.23 0.36 11.63
C TRP A 99 6.31 1.16 10.69
N MET A 100 5.85 0.56 9.58
CA MET A 100 4.96 1.22 8.63
C MET A 100 3.61 1.60 9.25
N ILE A 101 3.01 0.67 10.01
CA ILE A 101 1.74 0.91 10.75
C ILE A 101 1.93 2.04 11.75
N LYS A 102 3.01 1.98 12.54
CA LYS A 102 3.34 3.04 13.51
C LYS A 102 3.54 4.38 12.82
N TYR A 103 4.25 4.41 11.70
CA TYR A 103 4.49 5.62 10.91
C TYR A 103 3.19 6.28 10.47
N ILE A 104 2.23 5.51 9.93
CA ILE A 104 0.93 6.05 9.49
C ILE A 104 0.08 6.56 10.66
N HIS A 105 0.13 5.90 11.81
CA HIS A 105 -0.70 6.28 12.98
C HIS A 105 -0.17 7.47 13.75
N GLU A 106 1.15 7.55 13.94
CA GLU A 106 1.77 8.63 14.70
C GLU A 106 1.88 9.91 13.90
N LYS A 107 1.90 9.79 12.56
CA LYS A 107 2.15 10.93 11.70
C LYS A 107 1.00 11.85 11.52
#